data_AF-A0A813U443-F1
#
_entry.id   AF-A0A813U443-F1
#
_cell.length_a   1.000
_cell.length_b   1.000
_cell.length_c   1.000
_cell.angle_alpha   90.00
_cell.angle_beta   90.00
_cell.angle_gamma   90.00
#
_symmetry.space_group_name_H-M   'P 1'
#
loop_
_entity.id
_entity.type
_entity.pdbx_description
1 polymer ?
#
loop_
_entity_poly.entity_id
_entity_poly.type
_entity_poly.pdbx_seq_one_letter_code
_entity_poly.pdbx_strand_id
1 'polypeptide(L)'
;MFAERRQEQADKQKRIDISIQKITIEEINVEVKRIWSQNGTLDKRTRISKNDRESARNNLIKLIKIQKENNMHLEYLARHQKESTLIHN
;
A
#
# COMPACT_ATOMS: atom_id res chain seq x y z
N MET A 1 6.27 16.06 -22.79
CA MET A 1 6.57 16.30 -21.36
C MET A 1 5.36 16.34 -20.42
N PHE A 2 4.38 17.27 -20.52
CA PHE A 2 3.26 17.30 -19.56
C PHE A 2 2.24 16.15 -19.72
N ALA A 3 2.00 15.69 -20.95
CA ALA A 3 1.11 14.56 -21.21
C ALA A 3 1.67 13.24 -20.68
N GLU A 4 2.97 13.00 -20.87
CA GLU A 4 3.67 11.79 -20.39
C GLU A 4 3.67 11.69 -18.87
N ARG A 5 3.92 12.80 -18.16
CA ARG A 5 3.84 12.82 -16.68
C ARG A 5 2.43 12.52 -16.16
N ARG A 6 1.39 13.01 -16.84
CA ARG A 6 -0.01 12.71 -16.48
C ARG A 6 -0.39 11.26 -16.76
N GLN A 7 0.06 10.72 -17.89
CA GLN A 7 -0.15 9.30 -18.24
C GLN A 7 0.53 8.38 -17.22
N GLU A 8 1.77 8.69 -16.85
CA GLU A 8 2.51 7.92 -15.85
C GLU A 8 1.83 7.96 -14.47
N GLN A 9 1.29 9.12 -14.05
CA GLN A 9 0.50 9.24 -12.82
C GLN A 9 -0.82 8.44 -12.88
N ALA A 10 -1.51 8.45 -14.02
CA ALA A 10 -2.74 7.67 -14.18
C ALA A 10 -2.47 6.16 -14.14
N ASP A 11 -1.40 5.70 -14.79
CA ASP A 11 -1.01 4.29 -14.77
C ASP A 11 -0.57 3.86 -13.36
N LYS A 12 0.08 4.76 -12.60
CA LYS A 12 0.40 4.54 -11.17
C LYS A 12 -0.86 4.36 -10.34
N GLN A 13 -1.83 5.27 -10.46
CA GLN A 13 -3.08 5.21 -9.72
C GLN A 13 -3.85 3.93 -10.06
N LYS A 14 -3.90 3.55 -11.34
CA LYS A 14 -4.53 2.31 -11.80
C LYS A 14 -3.93 1.07 -11.14
N ARG A 15 -2.60 1.00 -10.96
CA ARG A 15 -1.94 -0.13 -10.27
C ARG A 15 -2.28 -0.17 -8.78
N ILE A 16 -2.38 0.98 -8.12
CA ILE A 16 -2.83 1.09 -6.73
C ILE A 16 -4.26 0.59 -6.62
N ASP A 17 -5.16 1.05 -7.50
CA ASP A 17 -6.57 0.67 -7.49
C ASP A 17 -6.78 -0.84 -7.69
N ILE A 18 -6.04 -1.44 -8.63
CA ILE A 18 -6.05 -2.91 -8.83
C ILE A 18 -5.62 -3.64 -7.55
N SER A 19 -4.61 -3.12 -6.85
CA SER A 19 -4.13 -3.73 -5.60
C SER A 19 -5.19 -3.63 -4.49
N ILE A 20 -5.87 -2.48 -4.39
CA ILE A 20 -6.97 -2.26 -3.45
C ILE A 20 -8.16 -3.18 -3.75
N GLN A 21 -8.51 -3.38 -5.03
CA GLN A 21 -9.59 -4.27 -5.43
C GLN A 21 -9.32 -5.74 -5.08
N LYS A 22 -8.04 -6.13 -5.02
CA LYS A 22 -7.62 -7.49 -4.67
C LYS A 22 -7.62 -7.77 -3.17
N ILE A 23 -7.86 -6.77 -2.31
CA ILE A 23 -7.96 -6.99 -0.86
C ILE A 23 -9.09 -7.97 -0.57
N THR A 24 -8.71 -9.13 -0.05
CA THR A 24 -9.62 -10.22 0.30
C THR A 24 -10.24 -10.03 1.68
N ILE A 25 -11.33 -10.75 1.95
CA ILE A 25 -11.96 -10.79 3.28
C ILE A 25 -10.99 -11.41 4.31
N GLU A 26 -10.17 -12.37 3.90
CA GLU A 26 -9.20 -13.01 4.80
C GLU A 26 -8.13 -12.02 5.26
N GLU A 27 -7.54 -11.25 4.33
CA GLU A 27 -6.57 -10.20 4.67
C GLU A 27 -7.19 -9.15 5.61
N ILE A 28 -8.45 -8.77 5.39
CA ILE A 28 -9.17 -7.86 6.28
C ILE A 28 -9.30 -8.48 7.68
N ASN A 29 -9.68 -9.76 7.79
CA ASN A 29 -9.84 -10.43 9.09
C ASN A 29 -8.51 -10.59 9.84
N VAL A 30 -7.43 -10.89 9.12
CA VAL A 30 -6.07 -10.93 9.66
C VAL A 30 -5.69 -9.55 10.20
N GLU A 31 -5.93 -8.50 9.43
CA GLU A 31 -5.63 -7.13 9.84
C GLU A 31 -6.47 -6.68 11.05
N VAL A 32 -7.75 -7.08 11.13
CA VAL A 32 -8.58 -6.85 12.33
C VAL A 32 -7.93 -7.46 13.56
N LYS A 33 -7.52 -8.73 13.49
CA LYS A 33 -6.87 -9.43 14.62
C LYS A 33 -5.55 -8.77 14.99
N ARG A 34 -4.78 -8.29 14.00
CA ARG A 34 -3.55 -7.54 14.22
C ARG A 34 -3.82 -6.25 14.99
N ILE A 35 -4.81 -5.46 14.58
CA ILE A 35 -5.22 -4.21 15.25
C ILE A 35 -5.68 -4.50 16.68
N TRP A 36 -6.50 -5.54 16.90
CA TRP A 36 -6.95 -5.92 18.23
C TRP A 36 -5.80 -6.36 19.14
N SER A 37 -4.84 -7.11 18.59
CA SER A 37 -3.62 -7.51 19.30
C SER A 37 -2.79 -6.30 19.71
N GLN A 38 -2.57 -5.35 18.79
CA GLN A 38 -1.86 -4.10 19.08
C GLN A 38 -2.55 -3.26 20.17
N ASN A 39 -3.88 -3.29 20.21
CA ASN A 39 -4.67 -2.57 21.20
C ASN A 39 -4.88 -3.35 22.51
N GLY A 40 -4.35 -4.57 22.64
CA GLY A 40 -4.55 -5.43 23.83
C GLY A 40 -6.01 -5.85 24.04
N THR A 41 -6.80 -5.93 22.97
CA THR A 41 -8.24 -6.25 23.01
C THR A 41 -8.59 -7.60 22.38
N LEU A 42 -7.59 -8.33 21.89
CA LEU A 42 -7.80 -9.62 21.22
C LEU A 42 -8.56 -10.61 22.11
N ASP A 43 -8.17 -10.73 23.38
CA ASP A 43 -8.78 -11.67 24.33
C ASP A 43 -10.19 -11.27 24.76
N LYS A 44 -10.56 -10.00 24.56
CA LYS A 44 -11.88 -9.44 24.92
C LYS A 44 -12.88 -9.54 23.77
N ARG A 45 -12.44 -9.84 22.56
CA ARG A 45 -13.27 -9.78 21.35
C ARG A 45 -13.44 -11.15 20.72
N THR A 46 -14.68 -11.61 20.66
CA THR A 46 -15.04 -12.92 20.11
C THR A 46 -15.62 -12.83 18.69
N ARG A 47 -16.11 -11.66 18.26
CA ARG A 47 -16.77 -11.45 16.97
C ARG A 47 -16.22 -10.23 16.24
N ILE A 48 -15.96 -10.39 14.95
CA ILE A 48 -15.54 -9.30 14.05
C ILE A 48 -16.78 -8.51 13.58
N SER A 49 -16.89 -7.25 14.03
CA SER A 49 -17.98 -6.36 13.60
C SER A 49 -17.76 -5.84 12.17
N LYS A 50 -18.77 -5.17 11.61
CA LYS A 50 -18.63 -4.47 10.31
C LYS A 50 -17.62 -3.32 10.41
N ASN A 51 -17.65 -2.56 11.51
CA ASN A 51 -16.77 -1.41 11.73
C ASN A 51 -15.30 -1.83 11.88
N ASP A 52 -15.05 -2.99 12.52
CA ASP A 52 -13.69 -3.53 12.60
C ASP A 52 -13.14 -3.84 11.19
N ARG A 53 -13.95 -4.50 10.35
CA ARG A 53 -13.57 -4.80 8.96
C ARG A 53 -13.35 -3.56 8.12
N GLU A 54 -14.19 -2.55 8.28
CA GLU A 54 -14.06 -1.28 7.56
C GLU A 54 -12.79 -0.53 7.98
N SER A 55 -12.51 -0.46 9.28
CA SER A 55 -11.29 0.14 9.82
C SER A 55 -10.03 -0.58 9.32
N ALA A 56 -10.03 -1.92 9.37
CA ALA A 56 -8.92 -2.74 8.87
C ALA A 56 -8.71 -2.58 7.36
N ARG A 57 -9.80 -2.59 6.57
CA ARG A 57 -9.74 -2.35 5.13
C ARG A 57 -9.13 -0.97 4.83
N ASN A 58 -9.53 0.07 5.54
CA ASN A 58 -8.98 1.42 5.38
C ASN A 58 -7.49 1.46 5.73
N ASN A 59 -7.06 0.73 6.76
CA ASN A 59 -5.65 0.63 7.11
C ASN A 59 -4.84 -0.10 6.02
N LEU A 60 -5.34 -1.22 5.48
CA LEU A 60 -4.71 -1.93 4.37
C LEU A 60 -4.58 -1.03 3.12
N ILE A 61 -5.63 -0.28 2.79
CA ILE A 61 -5.60 0.69 1.68
C ILE A 61 -4.48 1.72 1.90
N LYS A 62 -4.34 2.25 3.13
CA LYS A 62 -3.29 3.20 3.47
C LYS A 62 -1.90 2.58 3.31
N LEU A 63 -1.71 1.35 3.79
CA LEU A 63 -0.44 0.63 3.67
C LEU A 63 -0.05 0.37 2.21
N ILE A 64 -1.01 -0.03 1.36
CA ILE A 64 -0.78 -0.23 -0.08
C ILE A 64 -0.31 1.06 -0.75
N LYS A 65 -0.96 2.20 -0.44
CA LYS A 65 -0.57 3.51 -0.99
C LYS A 65 0.87 3.87 -0.60
N ILE A 66 1.19 3.78 0.69
CA ILE A 66 2.55 4.07 1.20
C ILE A 66 3.59 3.14 0.55
N GLN A 67 3.30 1.84 0.47
CA GLN A 67 4.23 0.88 -0.13
C GLN A 67 4.50 1.19 -1.60
N LYS A 68 3.47 1.58 -2.36
CA LYS A 68 3.64 1.94 -3.78
C LYS A 68 4.41 3.25 -3.95
N GLU A 69 4.15 4.24 -3.11
CA GLU A 69 4.94 5.48 -3.08
C GLU A 69 6.42 5.23 -2.76
N ASN A 70 6.70 4.39 -1.77
CA ASN A 70 8.07 4.01 -1.41
C ASN A 70 8.77 3.25 -2.54
N ASN A 71 8.11 2.28 -3.17
CA ASN A 71 8.68 1.54 -4.29
C ASN A 71 9.02 2.48 -5.46
N MET A 72 8.19 3.49 -5.73
CA MET A 72 8.50 4.50 -6.74
C MET A 72 9.73 5.33 -6.37
N HIS A 73 9.86 5.71 -5.10
CA HIS A 73 11.03 6.44 -4.63
C HIS A 73 12.30 5.60 -4.81
N LEU A 74 12.26 4.31 -4.48
CA LEU A 74 13.37 3.38 -4.70
C LEU A 74 13.69 3.20 -6.19
N GLU A 75 12.69 3.07 -7.07
CA GLU A 75 12.89 2.99 -8.52
C GLU A 75 13.49 4.28 -9.11
N TYR A 76 13.14 5.44 -8.56
CA TYR A 76 13.74 6.72 -8.94
C TYR A 76 15.22 6.77 -8.53
N LEU A 77 15.53 6.43 -7.28
CA LEU A 77 16.91 6.39 -6.78
C LEU A 77 17.78 5.41 -7.59
N ALA A 78 17.25 4.23 -7.93
CA ALA A 78 17.97 3.24 -8.72
C ALA A 78 18.31 3.70 -10.15
N ARG A 79 17.41 4.48 -10.79
CA ARG A 79 17.66 5.06 -12.12
C ARG A 79 18.78 6.10 -12.07
N HIS A 80 18.73 7.00 -11.10
CA HIS A 80 19.76 8.04 -10.96
C HIS A 80 21.11 7.52 -10.46
N GLN A 81 21.12 6.44 -9.67
CA GLN A 81 22.36 5.78 -9.29
C GLN A 81 23.07 5.18 -10.52
N LYS A 82 22.33 4.50 -11.42
CA LYS A 82 22.89 3.95 -12.67
C LYS A 82 23.43 5.03 -13.62
N GLU A 83 22.75 6.17 -13.73
CA GLU A 83 23.20 7.31 -14.53
C GLU A 83 24.52 7.89 -13.99
N SER A 84 24.65 8.02 -12.67
CA SER A 84 25.89 8.48 -12.04
C SER A 84 27.08 7.53 -12.31
N THR A 85 26.85 6.21 -12.29
CA THR A 85 27.90 5.22 -12.57
C THR A 85 28.34 5.20 -14.05
N LEU A 86 27.47 5.59 -14.98
CA LEU A 86 27.82 5.69 -16.41
C LEU A 86 28.64 6.93 -16.75
N ILE A 87 28.59 7.98 -15.92
CA ILE A 87 29.37 9.21 -16.12
C ILE A 87 30.80 9.08 -15.55
N HIS A 88 31.02 8.15 -14.63
CA HIS A 88 32.32 7.95 -13.93
C HIS A 88 33.18 6.79 -14.48
N ASN A 89 32.77 6.18 -15.59
CA ASN A 89 33.57 5.22 -16.38
C ASN A 89 33.91 5.83 -17.74
#